data_AF-A0A2G6GHV7-F1
#
_entry.id   AF-A0A2G6GHV7-F1
#
_cell.length_a   1.000
_cell.length_b   1.000
_cell.length_c   1.000
_cell.angle_alpha   90.00
_cell.angle_beta   90.00
_cell.angle_gamma   90.00
#
_symmetry.space_group_name_H-M   'P 1'
#
loop_
_entity.id
_entity.type
_entity.pdbx_description
1 polymer ?
#
loop_
_entity_poly.entity_id
_entity_poly.type
_entity_poly.pdbx_seq_one_letter_code
_entity_poly.pdbx_strand_id
1 'polypeptide(L)'
;MVEQGDIIKVNFNPQLGHEEAGYRPAVVISNNFFNKQTNYFPLHIPLDNRTKITGSILCQHVRTLDLDARNYYFVEKLPKDLAERN
;
A
#
# COMPACT_ATOMS: atom_id res chain seq x y z
N MET A 1 1.26 -15.11 -6.39
CA MET A 1 2.29 -14.05 -6.48
C MET A 1 1.55 -12.75 -6.73
N VAL A 2 1.90 -11.68 -6.02
CA VAL A 2 1.23 -10.37 -6.10
C VAL A 2 1.90 -9.49 -7.15
N GLU A 3 1.14 -8.55 -7.68
CA GLU A 3 1.59 -7.59 -8.68
C GLU A 3 1.47 -6.15 -8.18
N GLN A 4 2.14 -5.23 -8.86
CA GLN A 4 1.99 -3.81 -8.59
C GLN A 4 0.51 -3.38 -8.72
N GLY A 5 0.05 -2.59 -7.75
CA GLY A 5 -1.33 -2.12 -7.66
C GLY A 5 -2.28 -3.11 -6.97
N ASP A 6 -1.83 -4.33 -6.64
CA ASP A 6 -2.63 -5.21 -5.81
C ASP A 6 -2.73 -4.65 -4.39
N ILE A 7 -3.94 -4.65 -3.85
CA ILE A 7 -4.20 -4.37 -2.44
C ILE A 7 -4.25 -5.70 -1.71
N ILE A 8 -3.34 -5.88 -0.77
CA ILE A 8 -3.25 -7.06 0.07
C ILE A 8 -3.49 -6.72 1.53
N LYS A 9 -4.00 -7.66 2.32
CA LYS A 9 -4.03 -7.57 3.77
C LYS A 9 -2.87 -8.38 4.32
N VAL A 10 -2.03 -7.75 5.13
CA VAL A 10 -0.80 -8.35 5.68
C VAL A 10 -0.57 -7.84 7.10
N ASN A 11 0.14 -8.64 7.90
CA ASN A 11 0.50 -8.25 9.26
C ASN A 11 1.80 -7.45 9.22
N PHE A 12 1.77 -6.21 9.73
CA PHE A 12 2.93 -5.33 9.83
C PHE A 12 3.71 -5.48 11.14
N ASN A 13 3.20 -6.25 12.10
CA ASN A 13 3.88 -6.49 13.37
C ASN A 13 5.09 -7.44 13.22
N PRO A 14 6.11 -7.34 14.09
CA PRO A 14 6.25 -6.33 15.14
C PRO A 14 6.54 -4.93 14.57
N GLN A 15 6.21 -3.90 15.33
CA GLN A 15 6.50 -2.52 14.98
C GLN A 15 7.26 -1.83 16.11
N LEU A 16 7.90 -0.71 15.79
CA LEU A 16 8.51 0.17 16.78
C LEU A 16 7.91 1.57 16.69
N GLY A 17 7.58 2.18 17.83
CA GLY A 17 7.08 3.55 17.91
C GLY A 17 5.78 3.79 17.12
N HIS A 18 5.81 4.80 16.25
CA HIS A 18 4.66 5.26 15.44
C HIS A 18 4.65 4.72 14.01
N GLU A 19 5.33 3.60 13.77
CA GLU A 19 5.18 2.85 12.53
C GLU A 19 3.73 2.36 12.35
N GLU A 20 3.38 1.96 11.13
CA GLU A 20 2.06 1.37 10.88
C GLU A 20 2.02 -0.09 11.33
N ALA A 21 0.93 -0.42 12.06
CA ALA A 21 0.82 -1.62 12.87
C ALA A 21 -0.21 -2.63 12.38
N GLY A 22 -0.04 -3.87 12.82
CA GLY A 22 -1.12 -4.85 12.84
C GLY A 22 -1.53 -5.38 11.46
N TYR A 23 -2.69 -6.03 11.42
CA TYR A 23 -3.18 -6.71 10.23
C TYR A 23 -4.08 -5.79 9.39
N ARG A 24 -3.50 -5.16 8.36
CA ARG A 24 -4.16 -4.08 7.61
C ARG A 24 -3.88 -4.12 6.11
N PRO A 25 -4.70 -3.44 5.30
CA PRO A 25 -4.49 -3.34 3.87
C PRO A 25 -3.21 -2.57 3.52
N ALA A 26 -2.58 -2.97 2.43
CA ALA A 26 -1.38 -2.37 1.87
C ALA A 26 -1.41 -2.48 0.34
N VAL A 27 -0.89 -1.46 -0.34
CA VAL A 27 -0.75 -1.48 -1.80
C VAL A 27 0.64 -2.01 -2.15
N VAL A 28 0.70 -3.02 -3.01
CA VAL A 28 1.95 -3.56 -3.54
C VAL A 28 2.49 -2.59 -4.59
N ILE A 29 3.74 -2.17 -4.42
CA ILE A 29 4.41 -1.22 -5.30
C ILE A 29 5.78 -1.73 -5.74
N SER A 30 6.27 -1.25 -6.88
CA SER A 30 7.65 -1.48 -7.33
C SER A 30 8.56 -0.30 -6.98
N ASN A 31 9.88 -0.51 -7.03
CA ASN A 31 10.87 0.56 -6.84
C ASN A 31 10.64 1.76 -7.78
N ASN A 32 10.25 1.50 -9.03
CA ASN A 32 9.98 2.56 -10.00
C ASN A 32 8.74 3.37 -9.64
N PHE A 33 7.72 2.72 -9.08
CA PHE A 33 6.54 3.38 -8.57
C PHE A 33 6.86 4.22 -7.32
N PHE A 34 7.61 3.64 -6.38
CA PHE A 34 8.06 4.31 -5.16
C PHE A 34 8.81 5.61 -5.45
N ASN A 35 9.85 5.55 -6.29
CA ASN A 35 10.67 6.72 -6.64
C ASN A 35 9.87 7.87 -7.27
N LYS A 36 8.76 7.55 -7.96
CA LYS A 36 7.86 8.55 -8.54
C LYS A 36 6.96 9.23 -7.51
N GLN A 37 6.65 8.56 -6.39
CA GLN A 37 5.68 9.08 -5.42
C GLN A 37 6.29 9.65 -4.14
N THR A 38 7.47 9.20 -3.71
CA THR A 38 8.06 9.64 -2.42
C THR A 38 8.58 11.06 -2.40
N ASN A 39 8.81 11.64 -3.58
CA ASN A 39 9.29 13.01 -3.71
C ASN A 39 8.14 14.04 -3.77
N TYR A 40 6.88 13.62 -3.57
CA TYR A 40 5.73 14.48 -3.84
C TYR A 40 4.69 14.54 -2.71
N PHE A 41 4.13 15.74 -2.57
CA PHE A 41 2.98 16.06 -1.73
C PHE A 41 1.74 16.15 -2.64
N PRO A 42 0.56 15.64 -2.21
CA PRO A 42 0.25 15.10 -0.89
C PRO A 42 0.76 13.67 -0.67
N LEU A 43 1.18 13.37 0.57
CA LEU A 43 1.63 12.03 1.00
C LEU A 43 0.48 11.05 1.27
N HIS A 44 -0.76 11.52 1.15
CA HIS A 44 -1.97 10.75 1.40
C HIS A 44 -2.81 10.74 0.14
N ILE A 45 -3.04 9.56 -0.42
CA ILE A 45 -3.91 9.39 -1.59
C ILE A 45 -5.24 8.82 -1.09
N PRO A 46 -6.33 9.60 -1.08
CA PRO A 46 -7.63 9.12 -0.63
C PRO A 46 -8.16 8.08 -1.60
N LEU A 47 -8.71 7.01 -1.05
CA LEU A 47 -9.45 6.02 -1.82
C LEU A 47 -10.87 6.53 -2.08
N ASP A 48 -11.39 6.24 -3.27
CA ASP A 48 -12.74 6.64 -3.68
C ASP A 48 -13.69 5.43 -3.74
N ASN A 49 -14.92 5.71 -4.17
CA ASN A 49 -16.00 4.73 -4.26
C ASN A 49 -15.76 3.57 -5.26
N ARG A 50 -14.65 3.58 -6.01
CA ARG A 50 -14.23 2.50 -6.89
C ARG A 50 -13.47 1.39 -6.16
N THR A 51 -13.17 1.59 -4.88
CA THR A 51 -12.48 0.61 -4.03
C THR A 51 -13.42 0.03 -2.96
N LYS A 52 -13.20 -1.24 -2.58
CA LYS A 52 -13.97 -1.91 -1.52
C LYS A 52 -13.47 -1.48 -0.14
N ILE A 53 -12.15 -1.32 0.02
CA ILE A 53 -11.56 -0.77 1.24
C ILE A 53 -11.70 0.75 1.28
N THR A 54 -11.74 1.30 2.49
CA THR A 54 -11.84 2.74 2.72
C THR A 54 -10.59 3.29 3.37
N GLY A 55 -10.38 4.60 3.28
CA GLY A 55 -9.25 5.30 3.89
C GLY A 55 -8.32 5.93 2.84
N SER A 56 -7.04 6.01 3.17
CA SER A 56 -6.03 6.62 2.32
C SER A 56 -4.78 5.75 2.24
N ILE A 57 -4.12 5.76 1.09
CA ILE A 57 -2.78 5.20 0.92
C ILE A 57 -1.79 6.19 1.55
N LEU A 58 -0.98 5.71 2.50
CA LEU A 58 0.02 6.52 3.21
C LEU A 58 1.39 6.33 2.54
N CYS A 59 1.75 7.23 1.63
CA CYS A 59 2.98 7.11 0.84
C CYS A 59 4.26 7.21 1.68
N GLN A 60 4.20 7.87 2.85
CA GLN A 60 5.32 7.98 3.79
C GLN A 60 5.59 6.72 4.62
N HIS A 61 4.64 5.78 4.66
CA HIS A 61 4.76 4.53 5.43
C HIS A 61 5.07 3.33 4.52
N VAL A 62 5.98 3.50 3.56
CA VAL A 62 6.45 2.37 2.75
C VAL A 62 7.20 1.37 3.63
N ARG A 63 7.09 0.08 3.29
CA ARG A 63 7.89 -0.96 3.91
C ARG A 63 8.16 -2.10 2.93
N THR A 64 9.39 -2.59 2.91
CA THR A 64 9.73 -3.86 2.26
C THR A 64 9.36 -5.01 3.19
N LEU A 65 8.55 -5.95 2.72
CA LEU A 65 8.10 -7.10 3.48
C LEU A 65 8.41 -8.40 2.73
N ASP A 66 8.85 -9.41 3.46
CA ASP A 66 8.85 -10.79 2.98
C ASP A 66 7.42 -11.34 3.04
N LEU A 67 6.80 -11.53 1.88
CA LEU A 67 5.43 -12.03 1.75
C LEU A 67 5.34 -13.56 1.77
N ASP A 68 6.46 -14.28 1.62
CA ASP A 68 6.45 -15.74 1.73
C ASP A 68 6.54 -16.15 3.21
N ALA A 69 7.33 -15.41 3.99
CA ALA A 69 7.37 -15.56 5.45
C ALA A 69 6.13 -14.97 6.16
N ARG A 70 5.40 -14.04 5.51
CA ARG A 70 4.18 -13.43 6.07
C ARG A 70 2.95 -13.87 5.30
N ASN A 71 2.03 -14.56 5.97
CA ASN A 71 0.72 -14.85 5.39
C ASN A 71 0.01 -13.54 4.99
N TYR A 72 -0.20 -13.36 3.68
CA TYR A 72 -0.98 -12.27 3.11
C TYR A 72 -2.24 -12.79 2.43
N TYR A 73 -3.21 -11.90 2.23
CA TYR A 73 -4.43 -12.18 1.49
C TYR A 73 -4.70 -11.08 0.47
N PHE A 74 -4.93 -11.46 -0.79
CA PHE A 74 -5.34 -10.52 -1.83
C PHE A 74 -6.76 -10.00 -1.58
N VAL A 75 -6.97 -8.69 -1.63
CA VAL A 75 -8.26 -8.05 -1.38
C VAL A 75 -8.91 -7.57 -2.67
N GLU A 76 -8.21 -6.71 -3.40
CA GLU A 76 -8.67 -6.09 -4.64
C GLU A 76 -7.51 -5.47 -5.42
N LYS A 77 -7.80 -4.95 -6.62
CA LYS A 77 -6.82 -4.22 -7.42
C LYS A 77 -7.13 -2.72 -7.35
N LEU A 78 -6.11 -1.92 -7.10
CA LEU A 78 -6.23 -0.48 -7.10
C LEU A 78 -6.58 0.02 -8.52
N PRO A 79 -7.53 0.97 -8.69
CA PRO A 79 -7.75 1.63 -9.96
C PRO A 79 -6.45 2.29 -10.43
N LYS A 80 -6.09 2.08 -11.70
CA LYS A 80 -4.77 2.45 -12.24
C LYS A 80 -4.47 3.93 -12.04
N ASP A 81 -5.45 4.77 -12.32
CA ASP A 81 -5.39 6.22 -12.23
C ASP A 81 -5.35 6.78 -10.80
N LEU A 82 -5.69 5.96 -9.79
CA LEU A 82 -5.77 6.44 -8.41
C LEU A 82 -4.37 6.65 -7.82
N ALA A 83 -3.43 5.80 -8.23
CA ALA A 83 -2.02 5.85 -7.86
C ALA A 83 -1.11 6.41 -8.98
N GLU A 84 -1.64 6.50 -10.20
CA GLU A 84 -0.99 7.18 -11.32
C GLU A 84 -1.31 8.67 -11.29
N ARG A 85 -0.38 9.47 -11.81
CA ARG A 85 -0.51 10.92 -11.81
C ARG A 85 -1.34 11.38 -13.03
N ASN A 86 -2.05 12.50 -12.88
CA ASN A 86 -2.26 13.44 -13.97
C ASN A 86 -0.98 14.23 -14.23
#